data_AF-A0AB39JUB6-F1
#
_entry.id   AF-A0AB39JUB6-F1
#
_cell.length_a   1.000
_cell.length_b   1.000
_cell.length_c   1.000
_cell.angle_alpha   90.00
_cell.angle_beta   90.00
_cell.angle_gamma   90.00
#
_symmetry.space_group_name_H-M   'P 1'
#
loop_
_entity.id
_entity.type
_entity.pdbx_description
1 polymer ?
#
loop_
_entity_poly.entity_id
_entity_poly.type
_entity_poly.pdbx_seq_one_letter_code
_entity_poly.pdbx_strand_id
1 'polypeptide(L)'
;MWGYVALYVLFAAGVYCVDRFTHRSLFVRTQNRHFRWKLNFSVRDWRLDEYLAAIILTCAVILQLMLMLYWAGNSPDKTLARWLFALLSLGSIVLVVRLLRLVERYARHKGWLTVLAALLTVAAGLVASAETDAFILAQTRLEPGQFPGAQKTLTFIYLVYIWYLATCLLMPLVMFIGALVYGMTAPGFKQQVRRNRITAICWNLYIPGSDWHRRHWLRASCVIGVLYTAVILLGFSDVVNAKLRTVLHESLVYASFHLGPEDCALSDQPPGTRLALLAKGGVVVAQPMAGGYRYSEQACSLQSAAQMETARHLRIRNARAQDAYF
;
A
#
# COMPACT_ATOMS: atom_id res chain seq x y z
N MET A 1 -10.80 -21.71 26.15
CA MET A 1 -10.34 -23.12 26.16
C MET A 1 -10.41 -23.74 24.75
N TRP A 2 -11.54 -23.64 24.05
CA TRP A 2 -11.71 -24.14 22.67
C TRP A 2 -10.73 -23.58 21.62
N GLY A 3 -10.33 -22.32 21.73
CA GLY A 3 -9.35 -21.72 20.80
C GLY A 3 -7.97 -22.39 20.84
N TYR A 4 -7.50 -22.81 22.02
CA TYR A 4 -6.23 -23.53 22.17
C TYR A 4 -6.31 -24.96 21.61
N VAL A 5 -7.46 -25.62 21.79
CA VAL A 5 -7.73 -26.95 21.22
C VAL A 5 -7.79 -26.86 19.70
N ALA A 6 -8.48 -25.86 19.14
CA ALA A 6 -8.53 -25.62 17.70
C ALA A 6 -7.14 -25.34 17.11
N LEU A 7 -6.31 -24.54 17.79
CA LEU A 7 -4.94 -24.25 17.39
C LEU A 7 -4.07 -25.52 17.37
N TYR A 8 -4.21 -26.37 18.40
CA TYR A 8 -3.49 -27.64 18.48
C TYR A 8 -3.93 -28.62 17.39
N VAL A 9 -5.24 -28.73 17.12
CA VAL A 9 -5.77 -29.58 16.06
C VAL A 9 -5.32 -29.08 14.68
N LEU A 10 -5.31 -27.77 14.45
CA LEU A 10 -4.81 -27.18 13.21
C LEU A 10 -3.30 -27.37 13.04
N PHE A 11 -2.53 -27.25 14.12
CA PHE A 11 -1.10 -27.55 14.10
C PHE A 11 -0.84 -29.03 13.79
N ALA A 12 -1.55 -29.95 14.45
CA ALA A 12 -1.44 -31.38 14.21
C ALA A 12 -1.88 -31.77 12.79
N ALA A 13 -2.96 -31.17 12.29
CA ALA A 13 -3.42 -31.35 10.91
C ALA A 13 -2.40 -30.79 9.91
N GLY A 14 -1.78 -29.64 10.21
CA GLY A 14 -0.70 -29.07 9.41
C GLY A 14 0.51 -29.98 9.34
N VAL A 15 0.98 -30.49 10.48
CA VAL A 15 2.09 -31.46 10.56
C VAL A 15 1.74 -32.75 9.81
N TYR A 16 0.53 -33.26 9.97
CA TYR A 16 0.05 -34.46 9.27
C TYR A 16 -0.01 -34.26 7.74
N CYS A 17 -0.52 -33.12 7.28
CA CYS A 17 -0.51 -32.77 5.86
C CYS A 17 0.91 -32.69 5.33
N VAL A 18 1.81 -31.97 6.03
CA VAL A 18 3.21 -31.87 5.60
C VAL A 18 3.86 -33.25 5.54
N ASP A 19 3.70 -34.11 6.56
CA ASP A 19 4.26 -35.46 6.59
C ASP A 19 3.74 -36.32 5.42
N ARG A 20 2.45 -36.23 5.12
CA ARG A 20 1.81 -36.98 4.03
C ARG A 20 2.21 -36.48 2.64
N PHE A 21 2.55 -35.20 2.50
CA PHE A 21 3.02 -34.62 1.23
C PHE A 21 4.55 -34.66 1.08
N THR A 22 5.30 -35.02 2.13
CA THR A 22 6.76 -35.23 2.05
C THR A 22 7.09 -36.70 1.89
N HIS A 23 7.82 -37.06 0.82
CA HIS A 23 8.30 -38.44 0.59
C HIS A 23 9.33 -38.94 1.64
N ARG A 24 9.75 -38.10 2.57
CA ARG A 24 10.68 -38.45 3.66
C ARG A 24 10.02 -38.14 4.99
N SER A 25 10.22 -39.00 5.98
CA SER A 25 9.69 -38.77 7.32
C SER A 25 10.25 -37.46 7.89
N LEU A 26 9.36 -36.57 8.35
CA LEU A 26 9.74 -35.30 8.98
C LEU A 26 10.58 -35.50 10.23
N PHE A 27 10.34 -36.60 10.94
CA PHE A 27 11.07 -37.01 12.12
C PHE A 27 11.83 -38.30 11.84
N VAL A 28 13.11 -38.30 12.17
CA VAL A 28 13.97 -39.49 12.15
C VAL A 28 14.31 -39.83 13.59
N ARG A 29 14.18 -41.11 13.93
CA ARG A 29 14.54 -41.59 15.25
C ARG A 29 16.05 -41.55 15.41
N THR A 30 16.55 -40.83 16.41
CA THR A 30 17.98 -40.82 16.72
C THR A 30 18.32 -41.89 17.75
N GLN A 31 19.59 -42.28 17.80
CA GLN A 31 20.12 -43.17 18.83
C GLN A 31 20.33 -42.45 20.18
N ASN A 32 20.07 -41.14 20.28
CA ASN A 32 20.27 -40.39 21.50
C ASN A 32 19.15 -40.68 22.51
N ARG A 33 19.53 -41.09 23.73
CA ARG A 33 18.59 -41.56 24.76
C ARG A 33 17.67 -40.44 25.27
N HIS A 34 18.15 -39.19 25.25
CA HIS A 34 17.43 -38.01 25.73
C HIS A 34 16.57 -37.32 24.66
N PHE A 35 16.93 -37.43 23.37
CA PHE A 35 16.19 -36.84 22.25
C PHE A 35 15.98 -37.87 21.15
N ARG A 36 15.02 -38.79 21.36
CA ARG A 36 14.76 -39.91 20.45
C ARG A 36 14.29 -39.48 19.06
N TRP A 37 13.82 -38.27 18.87
CA TRP A 37 13.30 -37.77 17.60
C TRP A 37 14.05 -36.52 17.18
N LYS A 38 14.55 -36.49 15.94
CA LYS A 38 15.19 -35.33 15.33
C LYS A 38 14.49 -35.00 14.03
N LEU A 39 14.30 -33.70 13.79
CA LEU A 39 13.78 -33.19 12.53
C LEU A 39 14.76 -33.55 11.40
N ASN A 40 14.24 -34.19 10.36
CA ASN A 40 15.00 -34.58 9.16
C ASN A 40 15.16 -33.38 8.22
N PHE A 41 15.69 -32.30 8.76
CA PHE A 41 15.79 -31.01 8.10
C PHE A 41 17.17 -30.41 8.36
N SER A 42 17.83 -29.97 7.30
CA SER A 42 19.14 -29.31 7.36
C SER A 42 19.07 -27.97 6.63
N VAL A 43 19.56 -26.93 7.31
CA VAL A 43 19.63 -25.55 6.80
C VAL A 43 21.02 -25.25 6.22
N ARG A 44 21.98 -26.18 6.34
CA ARG A 44 23.41 -25.93 6.11
C ARG A 44 23.74 -25.46 4.69
N ASP A 45 22.94 -25.86 3.70
CA ASP A 45 23.16 -25.55 2.27
C ASP A 45 22.17 -24.52 1.70
N TRP A 46 21.51 -23.76 2.57
CA TRP A 46 20.56 -22.73 2.17
C TRP A 46 21.29 -21.53 1.58
N ARG A 47 20.81 -21.09 0.42
CA ARG A 47 21.15 -19.81 -0.18
C ARG A 47 20.12 -18.78 0.26
N LEU A 48 20.39 -17.52 -0.06
CA LEU A 48 19.55 -16.38 0.29
C LEU A 48 18.10 -16.55 -0.17
N ASP A 49 17.85 -17.20 -1.31
CA ASP A 49 16.50 -17.41 -1.83
C ASP A 49 15.67 -18.34 -0.92
N GLU A 50 16.31 -19.35 -0.31
CA GLU A 50 15.66 -20.23 0.65
C GLU A 50 15.36 -19.51 1.98
N TYR A 51 16.28 -18.68 2.47
CA TYR A 51 16.00 -17.87 3.66
C TYR A 51 14.84 -16.90 3.43
N LEU A 52 14.78 -16.24 2.28
CA LEU A 52 13.66 -15.36 1.91
C LEU A 52 12.34 -16.13 1.83
N ALA A 53 12.33 -17.30 1.20
CA ALA A 53 11.15 -18.16 1.13
C ALA A 53 10.66 -18.59 2.53
N ALA A 54 11.58 -18.95 3.42
CA ALA A 54 11.24 -19.29 4.80
C ALA A 54 10.66 -18.09 5.57
N ILE A 55 11.22 -16.90 5.41
CA ILE A 55 10.69 -15.66 6.01
C ILE A 55 9.25 -15.40 5.51
N ILE A 56 9.02 -15.49 4.21
CA ILE A 56 7.68 -15.27 3.62
C ILE A 56 6.67 -16.26 4.20
N LEU A 57 7.00 -17.55 4.21
CA LEU A 57 6.09 -18.58 4.71
C LEU A 57 5.84 -18.48 6.21
N THR A 58 6.89 -18.20 7.00
CA THR A 58 6.73 -18.01 8.45
C THR A 58 5.85 -16.80 8.75
N CYS A 59 6.06 -15.67 8.07
CA CYS A 59 5.17 -14.52 8.17
C CYS A 59 3.73 -14.87 7.77
N ALA A 60 3.53 -15.58 6.65
CA ALA A 60 2.21 -15.98 6.18
C ALA A 60 1.49 -16.89 7.20
N VAL A 61 2.20 -17.86 7.79
CA VAL A 61 1.66 -18.74 8.83
C VAL A 61 1.28 -17.94 10.07
N ILE A 62 2.14 -17.04 10.55
CA ILE A 62 1.84 -16.22 11.73
C ILE A 62 0.62 -15.32 11.46
N LEU A 63 0.54 -14.71 10.27
CA LEU A 63 -0.62 -13.90 9.88
C LEU A 63 -1.90 -14.72 9.83
N GLN A 64 -1.86 -15.95 9.31
CA GLN A 64 -3.01 -16.85 9.31
C GLN A 64 -3.44 -17.24 10.73
N LEU A 65 -2.48 -17.48 11.63
CA LEU A 65 -2.76 -17.74 13.05
C LEU A 65 -3.39 -16.52 13.72
N MET A 66 -2.88 -15.30 13.46
CA MET A 66 -3.46 -14.06 13.97
C MET A 66 -4.89 -13.86 13.46
N LEU A 67 -5.16 -14.18 12.19
CA LEU A 67 -6.51 -14.16 11.63
C LEU A 67 -7.41 -15.15 12.36
N MET A 68 -6.98 -16.40 12.55
CA MET A 68 -7.76 -17.40 13.30
C MET A 68 -8.06 -16.96 14.74
N LEU A 69 -7.08 -16.35 15.43
CA LEU A 69 -7.28 -15.79 16.77
C LEU A 69 -8.30 -14.64 16.77
N TYR A 70 -8.29 -13.80 15.73
CA TYR A 70 -9.29 -12.75 15.53
C TYR A 70 -10.70 -13.31 15.38
N TRP A 71 -10.88 -14.33 14.54
CA TRP A 71 -12.15 -15.03 14.38
C TRP A 71 -12.63 -15.71 15.66
N ALA A 72 -11.70 -16.13 16.54
CA ALA A 72 -12.01 -16.67 17.86
C ALA A 72 -12.36 -15.60 18.91
N GLY A 73 -12.47 -14.32 18.52
CA GLY A 73 -12.85 -13.22 19.40
C GLY A 73 -11.69 -12.55 20.15
N ASN A 74 -10.44 -12.91 19.86
CA ASN A 74 -9.28 -12.22 20.43
C ASN A 74 -8.93 -10.99 19.57
N SER A 75 -8.36 -9.95 20.19
CA SER A 75 -7.82 -8.79 19.47
C SER A 75 -6.33 -8.97 19.20
N PRO A 76 -5.91 -9.45 18.01
CA PRO A 76 -4.49 -9.57 17.70
C PRO A 76 -3.82 -8.20 17.65
N ASP A 77 -2.53 -8.15 17.99
CA ASP A 77 -1.75 -6.91 17.93
C ASP A 77 -1.62 -6.40 16.48
N LYS A 78 -2.24 -5.25 16.22
CA LYS A 78 -2.21 -4.58 14.92
C LYS A 78 -0.80 -4.12 14.53
N THR A 79 0.05 -3.80 15.50
CA THR A 79 1.43 -3.33 15.25
C THR A 79 2.29 -4.48 14.75
N LEU A 80 2.21 -5.64 15.42
CA LEU A 80 2.86 -6.87 14.95
C LEU A 80 2.40 -7.26 13.55
N ALA A 81 1.09 -7.21 13.28
CA ALA A 81 0.54 -7.54 11.95
C ALA A 81 1.13 -6.63 10.85
N ARG A 82 1.26 -5.32 11.11
CA ARG A 82 1.86 -4.37 10.16
C ARG A 82 3.32 -4.71 9.85
N TRP A 83 4.12 -5.05 10.87
CA TRP A 83 5.51 -5.46 10.68
C TRP A 83 5.62 -6.76 9.89
N LEU A 84 4.77 -7.74 10.17
CA LEU A 84 4.71 -9.00 9.42
C LEU A 84 4.31 -8.77 7.97
N PHE A 85 3.34 -7.90 7.70
CA PHE A 85 2.95 -7.52 6.34
C PHE A 85 4.09 -6.83 5.58
N ALA A 86 4.80 -5.90 6.23
CA ALA A 86 5.94 -5.22 5.63
C ALA A 86 7.06 -6.20 5.29
N LEU A 87 7.40 -7.11 6.23
CA LEU A 87 8.46 -8.09 6.05
C LEU A 87 8.11 -9.12 4.97
N LEU A 88 6.86 -9.60 4.94
CA LEU A 88 6.36 -10.51 3.90
C LEU A 88 6.43 -9.85 2.52
N SER A 89 5.91 -8.62 2.40
CA SER A 89 5.89 -7.88 1.14
C SER A 89 7.30 -7.62 0.64
N LEU A 90 8.19 -7.10 1.50
CA LEU A 90 9.58 -6.83 1.14
C LEU A 90 10.32 -8.12 0.74
N GLY A 91 10.16 -9.19 1.52
CA GLY A 91 10.76 -10.50 1.23
C GLY A 91 10.28 -11.07 -0.10
N SER A 92 8.98 -10.97 -0.38
CA SER A 92 8.37 -11.39 -1.65
C SER A 92 8.93 -10.60 -2.83
N ILE A 93 9.02 -9.27 -2.72
CA ILE A 93 9.58 -8.40 -3.77
C ILE A 93 11.02 -8.77 -4.05
N VAL A 94 11.86 -8.89 -3.02
CA VAL A 94 13.28 -9.25 -3.18
C VAL A 94 13.42 -10.63 -3.82
N LEU A 95 12.63 -11.62 -3.37
CA LEU A 95 12.66 -12.96 -3.92
C LEU A 95 12.27 -12.97 -5.41
N VAL A 96 11.22 -12.25 -5.80
CA VAL A 96 10.80 -12.14 -7.20
C VAL A 96 11.85 -11.44 -8.07
N VAL A 97 12.40 -10.32 -7.60
CA VAL A 97 13.45 -9.57 -8.32
C VAL A 97 14.65 -10.47 -8.60
N ARG A 98 15.06 -11.29 -7.63
CA ARG A 98 16.19 -12.22 -7.77
C ARG A 98 15.84 -13.39 -8.69
N LEU A 99 14.71 -14.06 -8.47
CA LEU A 99 14.30 -15.24 -9.25
C LEU A 99 14.09 -14.92 -10.73
N LEU A 100 13.51 -13.76 -11.04
CA LEU A 100 13.25 -13.32 -12.42
C LEU A 100 14.39 -12.52 -13.04
N ARG A 101 15.44 -12.21 -12.26
CA ARG A 101 16.56 -11.35 -12.66
C ARG A 101 16.05 -10.03 -13.25
N LEU A 102 15.08 -9.40 -12.57
CA LEU A 102 14.41 -8.19 -13.07
C LEU A 102 15.41 -7.05 -13.32
N VAL A 103 16.45 -6.94 -12.50
CA VAL A 103 17.50 -5.92 -12.66
C VAL A 103 18.26 -6.11 -13.98
N GLU A 104 18.65 -7.34 -14.31
CA GLU A 104 19.37 -7.66 -15.56
C GLU A 104 18.48 -7.41 -16.78
N ARG A 105 17.19 -7.76 -16.70
CA ARG A 105 16.21 -7.50 -17.76
C ARG A 105 15.94 -6.01 -17.94
N TYR A 106 15.81 -5.27 -16.84
CA TYR A 106 15.66 -3.82 -16.86
C TYR A 106 16.87 -3.17 -17.52
N ALA A 107 18.09 -3.54 -17.14
CA ALA A 107 19.32 -3.00 -17.73
C ALA A 107 19.37 -3.17 -19.25
N ARG A 108 18.88 -4.31 -19.77
CA ARG A 108 18.81 -4.61 -21.20
C ARG A 108 17.78 -3.77 -21.96
N HIS A 109 16.67 -3.42 -21.31
CA HIS A 109 15.53 -2.74 -21.95
C HIS A 109 15.28 -1.32 -21.42
N LYS A 110 16.22 -0.74 -20.66
CA LYS A 110 16.03 0.52 -19.94
C LYS A 110 15.56 1.67 -20.83
N GLY A 111 16.05 1.75 -22.07
CA GLY A 111 15.68 2.82 -23.00
C GLY A 111 14.18 2.80 -23.30
N TRP A 112 13.67 1.69 -23.84
CA TRP A 112 12.25 1.50 -24.14
C TRP A 112 11.36 1.60 -22.90
N LEU A 113 11.78 1.04 -21.77
CA LEU A 113 11.03 1.13 -20.52
C LEU A 113 10.93 2.57 -20.00
N THR A 114 11.99 3.37 -20.18
CA THR A 114 11.98 4.79 -19.79
C THR A 114 11.06 5.60 -20.69
N VAL A 115 11.10 5.36 -22.01
CA VAL A 115 10.17 6.02 -22.95
C VAL A 115 8.72 5.67 -22.61
N LEU A 116 8.43 4.38 -22.36
CA LEU A 116 7.09 3.94 -21.96
C LEU A 116 6.65 4.59 -20.64
N ALA A 117 7.52 4.61 -19.63
CA ALA A 117 7.22 5.26 -18.35
C ALA A 117 6.98 6.77 -18.51
N ALA A 118 7.75 7.45 -19.36
CA ALA A 118 7.55 8.86 -19.67
C ALA A 118 6.20 9.11 -20.35
N LEU A 119 5.84 8.30 -21.35
CA LEU A 119 4.53 8.39 -22.03
C LEU A 119 3.37 8.15 -21.06
N LEU A 120 3.48 7.14 -20.20
CA LEU A 120 2.48 6.88 -19.16
C LEU A 120 2.40 8.04 -18.15
N THR A 121 3.53 8.65 -17.79
CA THR A 121 3.57 9.82 -16.88
C THR A 121 2.86 11.01 -17.51
N VAL A 122 3.09 11.28 -18.80
CA VAL A 122 2.40 12.36 -19.53
C VAL A 122 0.91 12.10 -19.58
N ALA A 123 0.48 10.89 -19.95
CA ALA A 123 -0.93 10.52 -19.99
C ALA A 123 -1.59 10.64 -18.61
N ALA A 124 -0.93 10.14 -17.56
CA ALA A 124 -1.40 10.28 -16.18
C ALA A 124 -1.47 11.74 -15.73
N GLY A 125 -0.52 12.59 -16.16
CA GLY A 125 -0.52 14.03 -15.90
C GLY A 125 -1.71 14.75 -16.54
N LEU A 126 -2.07 14.39 -17.77
CA LEU A 126 -3.25 14.93 -18.44
C LEU A 126 -4.54 14.56 -17.69
N VAL A 127 -4.66 13.30 -17.27
CA VAL A 127 -5.80 12.84 -16.46
C VAL A 127 -5.83 13.55 -15.10
N ALA A 128 -4.70 13.64 -14.41
CA ALA A 128 -4.59 14.33 -13.11
C ALA A 128 -4.98 15.81 -13.20
N SER A 129 -4.60 16.49 -14.28
CA SER A 129 -4.97 17.88 -14.53
C SER A 129 -6.48 18.02 -14.74
N ALA A 130 -7.09 17.14 -15.57
CA ALA A 130 -8.51 17.15 -15.82
C ALA A 130 -9.35 16.86 -14.56
N GLU A 131 -8.93 15.87 -13.76
CA GLU A 131 -9.57 15.55 -12.47
C GLU A 131 -9.45 16.70 -11.46
N THR A 132 -8.30 17.39 -11.46
CA THR A 132 -8.09 18.57 -10.61
C THR A 132 -9.04 19.71 -10.98
N ASP A 133 -9.15 20.03 -12.26
CA ASP A 133 -10.03 21.07 -12.75
C ASP A 133 -11.50 20.74 -12.47
N ALA A 134 -11.90 19.48 -12.69
CA ALA A 134 -13.23 18.99 -12.36
C ALA A 134 -13.51 19.08 -10.85
N PHE A 135 -12.55 18.73 -10.00
CA PHE A 135 -12.69 18.82 -8.55
C PHE A 135 -12.86 20.27 -8.07
N ILE A 136 -12.00 21.19 -8.52
CA ILE A 136 -12.07 22.61 -8.13
C ILE A 136 -13.41 23.20 -8.58
N LEU A 137 -13.81 22.97 -9.84
CA LEU A 137 -15.07 23.47 -10.38
C LEU A 137 -16.28 22.88 -9.62
N ALA A 138 -16.25 21.59 -9.28
CA ALA A 138 -17.34 20.94 -8.56
C ALA A 138 -17.50 21.48 -7.13
N GLN A 139 -16.40 21.78 -6.44
CA GLN A 139 -16.43 22.28 -5.06
C GLN A 139 -16.69 23.78 -4.96
N THR A 140 -16.02 24.58 -5.78
CA THR A 140 -16.04 26.05 -5.68
C THR A 140 -17.03 26.72 -6.62
N ARG A 141 -17.52 26.00 -7.65
CA ARG A 141 -18.34 26.54 -8.76
C ARG A 141 -17.65 27.62 -9.59
N LEU A 142 -16.33 27.73 -9.45
CA LEU A 142 -15.51 28.72 -10.13
C LEU A 142 -14.56 28.08 -11.12
N GLU A 143 -14.12 28.89 -12.08
CA GLU A 143 -13.11 28.48 -13.06
C GLU A 143 -11.80 28.10 -12.34
N PRO A 144 -11.27 26.89 -12.55
CA PRO A 144 -10.07 26.42 -11.88
C PRO A 144 -8.85 27.32 -12.06
N GLY A 145 -8.77 28.04 -13.20
CA GLY A 145 -7.70 28.99 -13.50
C GLY A 145 -7.60 30.17 -12.53
N GLN A 146 -8.62 30.42 -11.71
CA GLN A 146 -8.57 31.42 -10.63
C GLN A 146 -7.75 30.94 -9.42
N PHE A 147 -7.40 29.64 -9.36
CA PHE A 147 -6.67 29.01 -8.26
C PHE A 147 -5.39 28.31 -8.75
N PRO A 148 -4.42 29.03 -9.34
CA PRO A 148 -3.23 28.40 -9.96
C PRO A 148 -2.36 27.64 -8.96
N GLY A 149 -2.33 28.06 -7.69
CA GLY A 149 -1.63 27.36 -6.60
C GLY A 149 -2.26 26.00 -6.27
N ALA A 150 -3.57 25.97 -6.07
CA ALA A 150 -4.30 24.73 -5.87
C ALA A 150 -4.27 23.81 -7.09
N GLN A 151 -4.43 24.33 -8.32
CA GLN A 151 -4.35 23.51 -9.53
C GLN A 151 -3.04 22.70 -9.58
N LYS A 152 -1.89 23.35 -9.38
CA LYS A 152 -0.59 22.67 -9.38
C LYS A 152 -0.49 21.64 -8.25
N THR A 153 -0.91 22.02 -7.05
CA THR A 153 -0.81 21.17 -5.85
C THR A 153 -1.69 19.92 -5.96
N LEU A 154 -2.95 20.11 -6.34
CA LEU A 154 -3.91 19.00 -6.50
C LEU A 154 -3.54 18.12 -7.69
N THR A 155 -3.07 18.68 -8.81
CA THR A 155 -2.57 17.88 -9.96
C THR A 155 -1.42 16.99 -9.52
N PHE A 156 -0.49 17.50 -8.72
CA PHE A 156 0.59 16.69 -8.16
C PHE A 156 0.07 15.56 -7.26
N ILE A 157 -0.88 15.86 -6.37
CA ILE A 157 -1.50 14.84 -5.49
C ILE A 157 -2.20 13.75 -6.32
N TYR A 158 -3.01 14.14 -7.31
CA TYR A 158 -3.67 13.19 -8.22
C TYR A 158 -2.67 12.37 -9.03
N LEU A 159 -1.59 12.98 -9.52
CA LEU A 159 -0.55 12.26 -10.26
C LEU A 159 0.13 11.19 -9.38
N VAL A 160 0.48 11.54 -8.14
CA VAL A 160 1.04 10.59 -7.17
C VAL A 160 0.03 9.47 -6.86
N TYR A 161 -1.25 9.82 -6.70
CA TYR A 161 -2.31 8.86 -6.44
C TYR A 161 -2.54 7.89 -7.60
N ILE A 162 -2.56 8.38 -8.84
CA ILE A 162 -2.68 7.54 -10.05
C ILE A 162 -1.49 6.58 -10.14
N TRP A 163 -0.27 7.06 -9.91
CA TRP A 163 0.92 6.19 -9.91
C TRP A 163 0.88 5.15 -8.79
N TYR A 164 0.41 5.54 -7.60
CA TYR A 164 0.20 4.62 -6.49
C TYR A 164 -0.78 3.52 -6.86
N LEU A 165 -1.97 3.85 -7.37
CA LEU A 165 -2.98 2.87 -7.80
C LEU A 165 -2.46 1.98 -8.93
N ALA A 166 -1.82 2.57 -9.95
CA ALA A 166 -1.24 1.84 -11.07
C ALA A 166 -0.18 0.84 -10.57
N THR A 167 0.67 1.24 -9.63
CA THR A 167 1.69 0.36 -9.05
C THR A 167 1.05 -0.74 -8.21
N CYS A 168 0.05 -0.43 -7.36
CA CYS A 168 -0.66 -1.41 -6.56
C CYS A 168 -1.35 -2.50 -7.40
N LEU A 169 -1.78 -2.19 -8.63
CA LEU A 169 -2.41 -3.14 -9.54
C LEU A 169 -1.39 -3.86 -10.45
N LEU A 170 -0.51 -3.10 -11.10
CA LEU A 170 0.43 -3.63 -12.10
C LEU A 170 1.56 -4.42 -11.45
N MET A 171 2.06 -3.99 -10.29
CA MET A 171 3.21 -4.64 -9.65
C MET A 171 2.87 -6.09 -9.25
N PRO A 172 1.79 -6.39 -8.51
CA PRO A 172 1.45 -7.76 -8.18
C PRO A 172 1.09 -8.60 -9.41
N LEU A 173 0.44 -7.99 -10.43
CA LEU A 173 0.14 -8.67 -11.68
C LEU A 173 1.41 -9.11 -12.41
N VAL A 174 2.39 -8.21 -12.58
CA VAL A 174 3.67 -8.52 -13.22
C VAL A 174 4.46 -9.55 -12.39
N MET A 175 4.46 -9.41 -11.06
CA MET A 175 5.11 -10.38 -10.17
C MET A 175 4.44 -11.76 -10.27
N PHE A 176 3.12 -11.83 -10.36
CA PHE A 176 2.35 -13.07 -10.47
C PHE A 176 2.57 -13.76 -11.81
N ILE A 177 2.43 -13.03 -12.92
CA ILE A 177 2.73 -13.55 -14.27
C ILE A 177 4.20 -13.99 -14.32
N GLY A 178 5.11 -13.20 -13.76
CA GLY A 178 6.53 -13.55 -13.68
C GLY A 178 6.76 -14.85 -12.92
N ALA A 179 6.14 -15.03 -11.76
CA ALA A 179 6.22 -16.25 -10.96
C ALA A 179 5.66 -17.47 -11.71
N LEU A 180 4.52 -17.32 -12.41
CA LEU A 180 3.94 -18.36 -13.26
C LEU A 180 4.85 -18.72 -14.45
N VAL A 181 5.35 -17.72 -15.17
CA VAL A 181 6.24 -17.91 -16.31
C VAL A 181 7.54 -18.57 -15.88
N TYR A 182 8.14 -18.17 -14.74
CA TYR A 182 9.29 -18.87 -14.17
C TYR A 182 8.95 -20.33 -13.83
N GLY A 183 7.76 -20.58 -13.27
CA GLY A 183 7.26 -21.92 -13.02
C GLY A 183 7.21 -22.80 -14.27
N MET A 184 6.79 -22.23 -15.41
CA MET A 184 6.65 -22.91 -16.71
C MET A 184 7.95 -22.99 -17.54
N THR A 185 8.84 -22.01 -17.42
CA THR A 185 10.04 -21.86 -18.26
C THR A 185 11.33 -22.31 -17.59
N ALA A 186 11.32 -22.57 -16.28
CA ALA A 186 12.48 -23.11 -15.60
C ALA A 186 12.92 -24.43 -16.28
N PRO A 187 14.20 -24.52 -16.69
CA PRO A 187 14.70 -25.60 -17.55
C PRO A 187 14.51 -27.01 -16.97
N GLY A 188 14.25 -27.17 -15.67
CA GLY A 188 13.95 -28.46 -15.06
C GLY A 188 12.71 -29.18 -15.63
N PHE A 189 11.62 -28.48 -15.97
CA PHE A 189 10.38 -29.16 -16.38
C PHE A 189 10.45 -29.65 -17.83
N LYS A 190 10.81 -28.77 -18.78
CA LYS A 190 10.96 -29.16 -20.19
C LYS A 190 12.13 -30.13 -20.41
N GLN A 191 13.21 -30.01 -19.64
CA GLN A 191 14.40 -30.85 -19.82
C GLN A 191 14.29 -32.20 -19.09
N GLN A 192 13.59 -32.32 -17.94
CA GLN A 192 13.28 -33.64 -17.36
C GLN A 192 12.22 -34.40 -18.19
N VAL A 193 11.20 -33.72 -18.71
CA VAL A 193 10.16 -34.35 -19.53
C VAL A 193 10.67 -34.73 -20.93
N ARG A 194 11.53 -33.91 -21.57
CA ARG A 194 12.14 -34.27 -22.87
C ARG A 194 13.25 -35.30 -22.77
N ARG A 195 14.06 -35.31 -21.70
CA ARG A 195 15.27 -36.14 -21.65
C ARG A 195 14.96 -37.62 -21.38
N ASN A 196 13.79 -37.94 -20.82
CA ASN A 196 13.40 -39.32 -20.56
C ASN A 196 11.99 -39.62 -21.08
N ARG A 197 11.87 -39.99 -22.37
CA ARG A 197 10.65 -40.63 -22.91
C ARG A 197 10.23 -41.88 -22.11
N ILE A 198 11.18 -42.55 -21.46
CA ILE A 198 10.96 -43.75 -20.62
C ILE A 198 10.30 -43.37 -19.27
N THR A 199 10.66 -42.24 -18.64
CA THR A 199 10.01 -41.83 -17.38
C THR A 199 8.64 -41.20 -17.58
N ALA A 200 8.31 -40.76 -18.81
CA ALA A 200 6.94 -40.33 -19.13
C ALA A 200 5.93 -41.49 -19.08
N ILE A 201 6.38 -42.71 -19.43
CA ILE A 201 5.58 -43.95 -19.34
C ILE A 201 5.46 -44.43 -17.88
N CYS A 202 6.48 -44.14 -17.06
CA CYS A 202 6.53 -44.50 -15.64
C CYS A 202 6.23 -43.33 -14.70
N TRP A 203 5.26 -42.46 -15.03
CA TRP A 203 4.90 -41.30 -14.20
C TRP A 203 4.58 -41.68 -12.74
N ASN A 204 4.00 -42.87 -12.54
CA ASN A 204 3.68 -43.43 -11.22
C ASN A 204 4.92 -43.89 -10.41
N LEU A 205 6.11 -43.96 -11.01
CA LEU A 205 7.37 -44.37 -10.36
C LEU A 205 8.37 -43.20 -10.22
N TYR A 206 7.99 -41.99 -10.66
CA TYR A 206 8.86 -40.83 -10.52
C TYR A 206 8.96 -40.41 -9.05
N ILE A 207 10.14 -40.64 -8.44
CA ILE A 207 10.46 -40.15 -7.10
C ILE A 207 11.15 -38.79 -7.25
N PRO A 208 10.52 -37.67 -6.86
CA PRO A 208 11.12 -36.36 -7.00
C PRO A 208 12.39 -36.23 -6.14
N GLY A 209 13.48 -35.77 -6.75
CA GLY A 209 14.74 -35.49 -6.04
C GLY A 209 14.63 -34.28 -5.10
N SER A 210 15.65 -34.08 -4.24
CA SER A 210 15.73 -32.94 -3.31
C SER A 210 15.69 -31.58 -4.04
N ASP A 211 16.34 -31.47 -5.20
CA ASP A 211 16.35 -30.24 -6.02
C ASP A 211 15.00 -29.92 -6.63
N TRP A 212 14.18 -30.94 -6.89
CA TRP A 212 12.80 -30.73 -7.34
C TRP A 212 11.97 -30.12 -6.21
N HIS A 213 12.04 -30.70 -5.01
CA HIS A 213 11.31 -30.19 -3.84
C HIS A 213 11.76 -28.77 -3.46
N ARG A 214 13.06 -28.51 -3.47
CA ARG A 214 13.64 -27.17 -3.22
C ARG A 214 13.07 -26.13 -4.18
N ARG A 215 13.06 -26.42 -5.49
CA ARG A 215 12.52 -25.51 -6.51
C ARG A 215 11.00 -25.35 -6.39
N HIS A 216 10.28 -26.42 -6.10
CA HIS A 216 8.84 -26.38 -5.90
C HIS A 216 8.47 -25.52 -4.69
N TRP A 217 9.19 -25.69 -3.58
CA TRP A 217 9.03 -24.89 -2.37
C TRP A 217 9.32 -23.41 -2.59
N LEU A 218 10.42 -23.06 -3.26
CA LEU A 218 10.72 -21.67 -3.61
C LEU A 218 9.62 -21.04 -4.47
N ARG A 219 9.06 -21.79 -5.43
CA ARG A 219 7.95 -21.32 -6.27
C ARG A 219 6.67 -21.12 -5.49
N ALA A 220 6.30 -22.09 -4.66
CA ALA A 220 5.11 -21.98 -3.82
C ALA A 220 5.21 -20.78 -2.88
N SER A 221 6.36 -20.60 -2.23
CA SER A 221 6.64 -19.46 -1.35
C SER A 221 6.58 -18.13 -2.10
N CYS A 222 7.11 -18.08 -3.32
CA CYS A 222 7.04 -16.91 -4.19
C CYS A 222 5.59 -16.58 -4.57
N VAL A 223 4.80 -17.55 -5.03
CA VAL A 223 3.39 -17.33 -5.39
C VAL A 223 2.57 -16.89 -4.18
N ILE A 224 2.72 -17.55 -3.03
CA ILE A 224 2.06 -17.17 -1.78
C ILE A 224 2.46 -15.74 -1.39
N GLY A 225 3.75 -15.43 -1.42
CA GLY A 225 4.26 -14.09 -1.13
C GLY A 225 3.65 -13.02 -2.03
N VAL A 226 3.57 -13.27 -3.35
CA VAL A 226 2.98 -12.36 -4.33
C VAL A 226 1.49 -12.15 -4.08
N LEU A 227 0.73 -13.23 -3.83
CA LEU A 227 -0.71 -13.14 -3.56
C LEU A 227 -0.99 -12.33 -2.30
N TYR A 228 -0.27 -12.60 -1.21
CA TYR A 228 -0.41 -11.81 0.02
C TYR A 228 0.02 -10.35 -0.19
N THR A 229 1.10 -10.10 -0.92
CA THR A 229 1.52 -8.73 -1.26
C THR A 229 0.43 -8.00 -2.06
N ALA A 230 -0.23 -8.68 -3.02
CA ALA A 230 -1.34 -8.12 -3.78
C ALA A 230 -2.53 -7.74 -2.88
N VAL A 231 -2.96 -8.66 -2.02
CA VAL A 231 -4.07 -8.44 -1.08
C VAL A 231 -3.75 -7.28 -0.14
N ILE A 232 -2.52 -7.21 0.37
CA ILE A 232 -2.08 -6.12 1.26
C ILE A 232 -2.13 -4.77 0.52
N LEU A 233 -1.57 -4.68 -0.69
CA LEU A 233 -1.55 -3.44 -1.47
C LEU A 233 -2.97 -2.98 -1.85
N LEU A 234 -3.86 -3.91 -2.21
CA LEU A 234 -5.27 -3.61 -2.46
C LEU A 234 -5.97 -3.09 -1.20
N GLY A 235 -5.77 -3.74 -0.04
CA GLY A 235 -6.35 -3.27 1.22
C GLY A 235 -5.82 -1.89 1.65
N PHE A 236 -4.56 -1.58 1.39
CA PHE A 236 -4.03 -0.22 1.60
C PHE A 236 -4.65 0.80 0.65
N SER A 237 -5.02 0.41 -0.58
CA SER A 237 -5.66 1.31 -1.54
C SER A 237 -6.99 1.85 -1.05
N ASP A 238 -7.80 1.03 -0.35
CA ASP A 238 -9.06 1.47 0.25
C ASP A 238 -8.86 2.53 1.34
N VAL A 239 -7.83 2.35 2.17
CA VAL A 239 -7.47 3.31 3.23
C VAL A 239 -7.02 4.65 2.64
N VAL A 240 -6.21 4.61 1.59
CA VAL A 240 -5.76 5.83 0.89
C VAL A 240 -6.94 6.53 0.23
N ASN A 241 -7.82 5.78 -0.45
CA ASN A 241 -9.00 6.33 -1.12
C ASN A 241 -9.95 7.02 -0.14
N ALA A 242 -10.18 6.42 1.04
CA ALA A 242 -11.01 7.02 2.09
C ALA A 242 -10.46 8.37 2.59
N LYS A 243 -9.13 8.54 2.64
CA LYS A 243 -8.48 9.78 3.09
C LYS A 243 -8.26 10.80 1.98
N LEU A 244 -8.21 10.37 0.73
CA LEU A 244 -7.88 11.22 -0.42
C LEU A 244 -8.79 12.45 -0.48
N ARG A 245 -10.10 12.27 -0.30
CA ARG A 245 -11.06 13.37 -0.35
C ARG A 245 -10.77 14.45 0.68
N THR A 246 -10.45 14.08 1.92
CA THR A 246 -10.12 15.02 2.99
C THR A 246 -8.83 15.77 2.65
N VAL A 247 -7.79 15.04 2.22
CA VAL A 247 -6.50 15.62 1.83
C VAL A 247 -6.66 16.62 0.67
N LEU A 248 -7.51 16.33 -0.32
CA LEU A 248 -7.78 17.23 -1.44
C LEU A 248 -8.44 18.53 -0.97
N HIS A 249 -9.41 18.48 -0.06
CA HIS A 249 -10.05 19.70 0.47
C HIS A 249 -9.08 20.54 1.30
N GLU A 250 -8.31 19.90 2.18
CA GLU A 250 -7.30 20.59 2.99
C GLU A 250 -6.21 21.22 2.11
N SER A 251 -5.76 20.50 1.07
CA SER A 251 -4.75 20.99 0.13
C SER A 251 -5.27 22.15 -0.71
N LEU A 252 -6.54 22.12 -1.13
CA LEU A 252 -7.18 23.22 -1.86
C LEU A 252 -7.20 24.50 -1.01
N VAL A 253 -7.62 24.39 0.25
CA VAL A 253 -7.65 25.52 1.19
C VAL A 253 -6.23 26.02 1.46
N TYR A 254 -5.31 25.13 1.79
CA TYR A 254 -3.93 25.50 2.11
C TYR A 254 -3.21 26.19 0.94
N ALA A 255 -3.43 25.73 -0.30
CA ALA A 255 -2.71 26.21 -1.47
C ALA A 255 -3.27 27.51 -2.08
N SER A 256 -4.50 27.90 -1.76
CA SER A 256 -5.16 29.06 -2.38
C SER A 256 -5.83 30.03 -1.40
N PHE A 257 -6.18 29.62 -0.19
CA PHE A 257 -6.94 30.42 0.76
C PHE A 257 -6.03 30.94 1.89
N HIS A 258 -5.35 32.04 1.59
CA HIS A 258 -4.35 32.62 2.50
C HIS A 258 -4.89 33.73 3.40
N LEU A 259 -6.06 34.30 3.06
CA LEU A 259 -6.65 35.41 3.80
C LEU A 259 -7.54 34.91 4.95
N GLY A 260 -7.58 35.70 6.02
CA GLY A 260 -8.47 35.49 7.17
C GLY A 260 -9.80 36.26 7.01
N PRO A 261 -10.84 35.89 7.76
CA PRO A 261 -12.12 36.59 7.74
C PRO A 261 -12.01 38.07 8.15
N GLU A 262 -11.07 38.41 9.03
CA GLU A 262 -10.75 39.79 9.40
C GLU A 262 -10.33 40.68 8.23
N ASP A 263 -9.66 40.14 7.21
CA ASP A 263 -9.14 40.90 6.06
C ASP A 263 -10.27 41.52 5.22
N CYS A 264 -11.49 40.96 5.36
CA CYS A 264 -12.70 41.35 4.65
C CYS A 264 -13.79 41.92 5.57
N ALA A 265 -13.47 42.30 6.82
CA ALA A 265 -14.44 42.74 7.82
C ALA A 265 -15.54 41.70 8.16
N LEU A 266 -15.29 40.40 7.91
CA LEU A 266 -16.25 39.31 8.14
C LEU A 266 -16.06 38.71 9.54
N SER A 267 -16.35 39.46 10.59
CA SER A 267 -16.07 39.04 11.98
C SER A 267 -16.97 37.91 12.53
N ASP A 268 -18.09 37.61 11.90
CA ASP A 268 -19.09 36.63 12.39
C ASP A 268 -18.93 35.22 11.78
N GLN A 269 -17.74 34.89 11.27
CA GLN A 269 -17.47 33.60 10.63
C GLN A 269 -16.98 32.55 11.64
N PRO A 270 -17.30 31.25 11.43
CA PRO A 270 -16.82 30.20 12.30
C PRO A 270 -15.28 30.10 12.28
N PRO A 271 -14.65 29.67 13.39
CA PRO A 271 -13.20 29.56 13.49
C PRO A 271 -12.67 28.56 12.45
N GLY A 272 -11.56 28.90 11.79
CA GLY A 272 -10.98 28.10 10.71
C GLY A 272 -11.49 28.47 9.31
N THR A 273 -12.37 29.46 9.18
CA THR A 273 -12.75 30.03 7.89
C THR A 273 -11.55 30.68 7.22
N ARG A 274 -11.35 30.41 5.93
CA ARG A 274 -10.27 31.00 5.12
C ARG A 274 -10.84 31.62 3.86
N LEU A 275 -10.19 32.67 3.38
CA LEU A 275 -10.61 33.43 2.21
C LEU A 275 -9.56 33.34 1.09
N ALA A 276 -10.03 33.25 -0.14
CA ALA A 276 -9.21 33.38 -1.34
C ALA A 276 -9.71 34.56 -2.18
N LEU A 277 -8.79 35.42 -2.63
CA LEU A 277 -9.12 36.57 -3.46
C LEU A 277 -9.37 36.13 -4.90
N LEU A 278 -10.44 36.64 -5.51
CA LEU A 278 -10.75 36.45 -6.93
C LEU A 278 -10.21 37.62 -7.75
N ALA A 279 -9.75 37.32 -8.98
CA ALA A 279 -9.25 38.33 -9.90
C ALA A 279 -10.26 39.45 -10.23
N LYS A 280 -11.57 39.18 -10.08
CA LYS A 280 -12.67 40.13 -10.34
C LYS A 280 -13.05 40.99 -9.12
N GLY A 281 -12.26 40.98 -8.04
CA GLY A 281 -12.51 41.81 -6.85
C GLY A 281 -13.52 41.25 -5.85
N GLY A 282 -13.83 39.95 -5.93
CA GLY A 282 -14.60 39.22 -4.90
C GLY A 282 -13.71 38.30 -4.07
N VAL A 283 -14.27 37.61 -3.09
CA VAL A 283 -13.59 36.54 -2.33
C VAL A 283 -14.40 35.26 -2.31
N VAL A 284 -13.70 34.14 -2.23
CA VAL A 284 -14.29 32.84 -1.93
C VAL A 284 -14.03 32.53 -0.47
N VAL A 285 -15.11 32.23 0.24
CA VAL A 285 -15.10 31.84 1.64
C VAL A 285 -15.10 30.32 1.72
N ALA A 286 -14.06 29.75 2.32
CA ALA A 286 -14.01 28.34 2.69
C ALA A 286 -14.38 28.19 4.17
N GLN A 287 -15.61 27.76 4.46
CA GLN A 287 -16.10 27.50 5.82
C GLN A 287 -15.88 26.03 6.18
N PRO A 288 -15.28 25.71 7.34
CA PRO A 288 -15.05 24.33 7.75
C PRO A 288 -16.38 23.61 8.05
N MET A 289 -16.52 22.37 7.59
CA MET A 289 -17.64 21.47 7.88
C MET A 289 -17.15 20.06 8.23
N ALA A 290 -18.03 19.21 8.75
CA ALA A 290 -17.71 17.80 8.98
C ALA A 290 -17.28 17.11 7.66
N GLY A 291 -15.99 16.75 7.56
CA GLY A 291 -15.42 16.06 6.40
C GLY A 291 -14.88 16.94 5.27
N GLY A 292 -14.78 18.27 5.46
CA GLY A 292 -14.19 19.16 4.45
C GLY A 292 -14.53 20.64 4.65
N TYR A 293 -14.77 21.34 3.54
CA TYR A 293 -15.11 22.76 3.53
C TYR A 293 -16.31 23.01 2.62
N ARG A 294 -17.13 24.01 2.97
CA ARG A 294 -18.15 24.59 2.09
C ARG A 294 -17.60 25.88 1.50
N TYR A 295 -17.76 26.04 0.20
CA TYR A 295 -17.28 27.21 -0.54
C TYR A 295 -18.47 28.10 -0.91
N SER A 296 -18.32 29.40 -0.72
CA SER A 296 -19.29 30.41 -1.18
C SER A 296 -18.58 31.67 -1.63
N GLU A 297 -19.13 32.32 -2.64
CA GLU A 297 -18.64 33.63 -3.10
C GLU A 297 -19.26 34.74 -2.27
N GLN A 298 -18.45 35.71 -1.86
CA GLN A 298 -18.89 36.92 -1.17
C GLN A 298 -18.14 38.14 -1.70
N ALA A 299 -18.80 39.30 -1.68
CA ALA A 299 -18.14 40.56 -1.92
C ALA A 299 -17.25 40.90 -0.71
N CYS A 300 -16.04 41.39 -0.98
CA CYS A 300 -15.11 41.83 0.07
C CYS A 300 -14.42 43.12 -0.36
N SER A 301 -14.38 44.08 0.55
CA SER A 301 -13.45 45.21 0.50
C SER A 301 -12.25 44.88 1.38
N LEU A 302 -11.10 44.61 0.76
CA LEU A 302 -9.85 44.33 1.47
C LEU A 302 -9.50 45.51 2.40
N GLN A 303 -9.33 45.22 3.68
CA GLN A 303 -8.84 46.20 4.64
C GLN A 303 -7.33 46.40 4.47
N SER A 304 -6.87 47.65 4.60
CA SER A 304 -5.43 47.92 4.69
C SER A 304 -4.85 47.38 6.01
N ALA A 305 -3.55 47.08 6.03
CA ALA A 305 -2.88 46.59 7.24
C ALA A 305 -3.07 47.53 8.45
N ALA A 306 -3.09 48.84 8.22
CA ALA A 306 -3.35 49.85 9.26
C ALA A 306 -4.79 49.79 9.82
N GLN A 307 -5.78 49.53 8.97
CA GLN A 307 -7.19 49.35 9.37
C GLN A 307 -7.39 48.06 10.17
N MET A 308 -6.69 46.99 9.79
CA MET A 308 -6.72 45.73 10.53
C MET A 308 -6.10 45.87 11.93
N GLU A 309 -4.97 46.55 12.04
CA GLU A 309 -4.28 46.73 13.32
C GLU A 309 -5.12 47.58 14.28
N THR A 310 -5.75 48.64 13.79
CA THR A 310 -6.70 49.45 14.57
C THR A 310 -7.93 48.63 14.99
N ALA A 311 -8.52 47.85 14.09
CA ALA A 311 -9.66 46.98 14.42
C ALA A 311 -9.29 45.89 15.44
N ARG A 312 -8.08 45.34 15.36
CA ARG A 312 -7.56 44.36 16.32
C ARG A 312 -7.36 44.97 17.71
N HIS A 313 -6.74 46.15 17.79
CA HIS A 313 -6.61 46.87 19.05
C HIS A 313 -7.96 47.21 19.69
N LEU A 314 -8.94 47.59 18.88
CA LEU A 314 -10.31 47.85 19.33
C LEU A 314 -10.99 46.59 19.88
N ARG A 315 -10.85 45.44 19.21
CA ARG A 315 -11.35 44.15 19.70
C ARG A 315 -10.70 43.73 21.00
N ILE A 316 -9.38 43.83 21.13
CA ILE A 316 -8.66 43.51 22.38
C ILE A 316 -9.12 44.43 23.51
N ARG A 317 -9.31 45.72 23.23
CA ARG A 317 -9.80 46.68 24.22
C ARG A 317 -11.23 46.34 24.67
N ASN A 318 -12.12 46.01 23.73
CA ASN A 318 -13.50 45.66 24.03
C ASN A 318 -13.60 44.33 24.80
N ALA A 319 -12.79 43.32 24.45
CA ALA A 319 -12.72 42.07 25.18
C ALA A 319 -12.21 42.29 26.62
N ARG A 320 -11.14 43.07 26.79
CA ARG A 320 -10.64 43.45 28.13
C ARG A 320 -11.67 44.25 28.94
N ALA A 321 -12.45 45.10 28.28
CA ALA A 321 -13.52 45.83 28.94
C ALA A 321 -14.62 44.87 29.39
N GLN A 322 -15.06 43.93 28.55
CA GLN A 322 -16.04 42.90 28.91
C GLN A 322 -15.56 41.99 30.04
N ASP A 323 -14.29 41.55 30.01
CA ASP A 323 -13.69 40.75 31.08
C ASP A 323 -13.52 41.53 32.40
N ALA A 324 -13.44 42.86 32.36
CA ALA A 324 -13.37 43.70 33.56
C ALA A 324 -14.76 43.96 34.20
N TYR A 325 -15.85 43.61 33.52
CA TYR A 325 -17.22 43.71 34.02
C TYR A 325 -17.76 42.38 34.60
N PHE A 326 -16.95 41.31 34.59
CA PHE A 326 -17.21 40.02 35.25
C PHE A 326 -16.15 39.74 36.32
#